data_AF-A0A959FS76-F1
#
_entry.id   AF-A0A959FS76-F1
#
_cell.length_a   1.000
_cell.length_b   1.000
_cell.length_c   1.000
_cell.angle_alpha   90.00
_cell.angle_beta   90.00
_cell.angle_gamma   90.00
#
_symmetry.space_group_name_H-M   'P 1'
#
loop_
_entity.id
_entity.type
_entity.pdbx_description
1 polymer ?
#
loop_
_entity_poly.entity_id
_entity_poly.type
_entity_poly.pdbx_seq_one_letter_code
_entity_poly.pdbx_strand_id
1 'polypeptide(L)'
;MLDESLSLNSSELNEVRAATLIFLNAMACTGAEVVLIEFASTASIELGGYHEITNAFVATATTWLNTDYGTRTNGNFTSWEEAFEKVDALSVIPDIVIVFTDGVPTTYGSGSSLCSTGSPDDGPMVNGMINANKVKCEGSHVFTIFIGDNTINPQYLRNISGNTAYDPNSNNITNSDYTIQGQFSLLANYLSSFANQLCTYDSTADSDASCDNSNDGELTVTIPGPIAVQGYDYEISGPGGYFQSGFNETSTSLTFSNLSAGNYTIQVEITSADGSCVRTETIFETIEEGENPSCSISNKTDPSCDDEFSGSAQVNISDGNPPYDIDWGTGSAINQNSPYLITGLAAG
;
A
#
# COMPACT_ATOMS: atom_id res chain seq x y z
N MET A 1 -7.67 -16.08 -9.73
CA MET A 1 -7.53 -17.09 -10.80
C MET A 1 -6.09 -17.11 -11.26
N LEU A 2 -5.41 -18.25 -11.15
CA LEU A 2 -4.00 -18.43 -11.42
C LEU A 2 -3.83 -19.33 -12.65
N ASP A 3 -3.37 -18.75 -13.75
CA ASP A 3 -2.98 -19.53 -14.94
C ASP A 3 -1.79 -20.43 -14.58
N GLU A 4 -1.83 -21.68 -15.02
CA GLU A 4 -0.74 -22.65 -14.88
C GLU A 4 -0.46 -23.40 -16.18
N SER A 5 -0.94 -22.84 -17.30
CA SER A 5 -0.72 -23.43 -18.61
C SER A 5 0.77 -23.54 -18.96
N LEU A 6 1.11 -24.46 -19.87
CA LEU A 6 2.49 -24.79 -20.21
C LEU A 6 3.23 -23.69 -21.00
N SER A 7 2.58 -22.55 -21.27
CA SER A 7 3.30 -21.33 -21.69
C SER A 7 4.19 -20.80 -20.57
N LEU A 8 3.81 -21.03 -19.31
CA LEU A 8 4.60 -20.69 -18.14
C LEU A 8 5.70 -21.73 -17.90
N ASN A 9 6.95 -21.25 -17.85
CA ASN A 9 8.07 -22.08 -17.44
C ASN A 9 8.22 -22.13 -15.91
N SER A 10 9.08 -23.02 -15.41
CA SER A 10 9.26 -23.24 -13.98
C SER A 10 9.71 -21.99 -13.20
N SER A 11 10.46 -21.07 -13.82
CA SER A 11 10.84 -19.81 -13.18
C SER A 11 9.64 -18.88 -13.04
N GLU A 12 8.80 -18.79 -14.07
CA GLU A 12 7.61 -17.94 -14.09
C GLU A 12 6.57 -18.43 -13.08
N LEU A 13 6.36 -19.75 -13.00
CA LEU A 13 5.51 -20.36 -11.97
C LEU A 13 6.03 -20.02 -10.55
N ASN A 14 7.35 -19.99 -10.33
CA ASN A 14 7.90 -19.59 -9.02
C ASN A 14 7.60 -18.12 -8.70
N GLU A 15 7.65 -17.23 -9.68
CA GLU A 15 7.29 -15.82 -9.49
C GLU A 15 5.79 -15.66 -9.19
N VAL A 16 4.91 -16.42 -9.86
CA VAL A 16 3.46 -16.41 -9.56
C VAL A 16 3.19 -16.95 -8.14
N ARG A 17 3.88 -18.03 -7.72
CA ARG A 17 3.82 -18.55 -6.33
C ARG A 17 4.23 -17.49 -5.32
N ALA A 18 5.40 -16.88 -5.51
CA ALA A 18 5.94 -15.88 -4.62
C ALA A 18 5.01 -14.67 -4.52
N ALA A 19 4.52 -14.19 -5.66
CA ALA A 19 3.64 -13.04 -5.71
C ALA A 19 2.26 -13.33 -5.08
N THR A 20 1.67 -14.50 -5.33
CA THR A 20 0.42 -14.92 -4.68
C THR A 20 0.59 -14.99 -3.16
N LEU A 21 1.71 -15.57 -2.70
CA LEU A 21 2.00 -15.64 -1.27
C LEU A 21 2.19 -14.24 -0.64
N ILE A 22 2.84 -13.32 -1.35
CA ILE A 22 2.98 -11.93 -0.90
C ILE A 22 1.62 -11.25 -0.79
N PHE A 23 0.75 -11.43 -1.78
CA PHE A 23 -0.63 -10.91 -1.73
C PHE A 23 -1.37 -11.45 -0.50
N LEU A 24 -1.34 -12.76 -0.28
CA LEU A 24 -2.01 -13.40 0.86
C LEU A 24 -1.44 -12.94 2.20
N ASN A 25 -0.12 -12.76 2.33
CA ASN A 25 0.48 -12.21 3.55
C ASN A 25 0.08 -10.75 3.78
N ALA A 26 0.09 -9.92 2.73
CA ALA A 26 -0.31 -8.52 2.83
C ALA A 26 -1.79 -8.35 3.18
N MET A 27 -2.64 -9.29 2.75
CA MET A 27 -4.06 -9.34 3.11
C MET A 27 -4.36 -10.11 4.39
N ALA A 28 -3.34 -10.69 5.04
CA ALA A 28 -3.56 -11.50 6.23
C ALA A 28 -4.11 -10.66 7.39
N CYS A 29 -5.06 -11.24 8.12
CA CYS A 29 -5.76 -10.63 9.25
C CYS A 29 -6.61 -9.41 8.92
N THR A 30 -6.86 -9.13 7.64
CA THR A 30 -7.72 -8.00 7.20
C THR A 30 -9.22 -8.25 7.38
N GLY A 31 -9.62 -9.50 7.67
CA GLY A 31 -11.00 -9.97 7.59
C GLY A 31 -11.47 -10.25 6.15
N ALA A 32 -10.60 -10.07 5.15
CA ALA A 32 -10.91 -10.44 3.78
C ALA A 32 -10.96 -11.97 3.61
N GLU A 33 -11.88 -12.43 2.77
CA GLU A 33 -11.96 -13.82 2.34
C GLU A 33 -11.39 -13.99 0.93
N VAL A 34 -10.83 -15.16 0.64
CA VAL A 34 -10.25 -15.50 -0.66
C VAL A 34 -10.70 -16.87 -1.14
N VAL A 35 -10.82 -17.02 -2.46
CA VAL A 35 -10.91 -18.30 -3.15
C VAL A 35 -9.76 -18.39 -4.14
N LEU A 36 -9.01 -19.50 -4.10
CA LEU A 36 -7.98 -19.79 -5.08
C LEU A 36 -8.58 -20.67 -6.17
N ILE A 37 -8.40 -20.24 -7.42
CA ILE A 37 -8.81 -21.00 -8.61
C ILE A 37 -7.57 -21.10 -9.49
N GLU A 38 -7.09 -22.30 -9.74
CA GLU A 38 -6.07 -22.54 -10.76
C GLU A 38 -6.73 -22.97 -12.07
N PHE A 39 -6.10 -22.64 -13.20
CA PHE A 39 -6.62 -23.01 -14.51
C PHE A 39 -5.54 -23.17 -15.58
N ALA A 40 -5.80 -24.12 -16.48
CA ALA A 40 -5.11 -24.29 -17.75
C ALA A 40 -6.14 -24.75 -18.80
N SER A 41 -6.07 -26.00 -19.28
CA SER A 41 -7.12 -26.55 -20.18
C SER A 41 -8.44 -26.79 -19.46
N THR A 42 -8.38 -26.98 -18.14
CA THR A 42 -9.50 -27.09 -17.21
C THR A 42 -9.20 -26.23 -15.98
N ALA A 43 -10.20 -25.96 -15.14
CA ALA A 43 -10.03 -25.17 -13.92
C ALA A 43 -10.53 -25.93 -12.67
N SER A 44 -10.07 -25.54 -11.49
CA SER A 44 -10.47 -26.12 -10.21
C SER A 44 -10.46 -25.08 -9.09
N ILE A 45 -11.37 -25.24 -8.13
CA ILE A 45 -11.38 -24.45 -6.89
C ILE A 45 -10.50 -25.18 -5.89
N GLU A 46 -9.51 -24.47 -5.37
CA GLU A 46 -8.48 -25.01 -4.52
C GLU A 46 -8.78 -24.70 -3.05
N LEU A 47 -8.22 -25.53 -2.17
CA LEU A 47 -8.35 -25.41 -0.71
C LEU A 47 -9.77 -25.44 -0.15
N GLY A 48 -10.79 -25.78 -0.96
CA GLY A 48 -12.16 -25.97 -0.48
C GLY A 48 -13.06 -24.73 -0.50
N GLY A 49 -12.71 -23.68 -1.27
CA GLY A 49 -13.58 -22.52 -1.49
C GLY A 49 -13.14 -21.28 -0.71
N TYR A 50 -14.13 -20.53 -0.18
CA TYR A 50 -13.87 -19.29 0.57
C TYR A 50 -13.20 -19.59 1.90
N HIS A 51 -12.14 -18.84 2.20
CA HIS A 51 -11.48 -18.80 3.50
C HIS A 51 -11.11 -17.38 3.86
N GLU A 52 -11.32 -17.02 5.12
CA GLU A 52 -10.68 -15.84 5.70
C GLU A 52 -9.15 -15.98 5.62
N ILE A 53 -8.46 -14.91 5.23
CA ILE A 53 -7.01 -14.90 5.06
C ILE A 53 -6.34 -14.79 6.45
N THR A 54 -6.28 -15.90 7.17
CA THR A 54 -5.59 -16.01 8.47
C THR A 54 -4.13 -16.46 8.30
N ASN A 55 -3.25 -16.29 9.32
CA ASN A 55 -1.89 -16.84 9.26
C ASN A 55 -1.89 -18.37 9.03
N ALA A 56 -2.85 -19.09 9.60
CA ALA A 56 -3.00 -20.53 9.41
C ALA A 56 -3.37 -20.88 7.96
N PHE A 57 -4.32 -20.14 7.37
CA PHE A 57 -4.67 -20.30 5.97
C PHE A 57 -3.48 -19.97 5.05
N VAL A 58 -2.74 -18.90 5.32
CA VAL A 58 -1.54 -18.53 4.55
C VAL A 58 -0.51 -19.67 4.59
N ALA A 59 -0.31 -20.34 5.73
CA ALA A 59 0.57 -21.50 5.82
C ALA A 59 0.06 -22.71 5.00
N THR A 60 -1.26 -22.95 4.99
CA THR A 60 -1.89 -23.97 4.14
C THR A 60 -1.71 -23.64 2.65
N ALA A 61 -2.00 -22.41 2.24
CA ALA A 61 -1.84 -21.93 0.88
C ALA A 61 -0.38 -21.97 0.42
N THR A 62 0.57 -21.63 1.31
CA THR A 62 2.01 -21.77 1.05
C THR A 62 2.38 -23.21 0.71
N THR A 63 1.83 -24.17 1.46
CA THR A 63 2.09 -25.59 1.20
C THR A 63 1.58 -25.97 -0.19
N TRP A 64 0.31 -25.71 -0.47
CA TRP A 64 -0.33 -26.00 -1.76
C TRP A 64 0.37 -25.32 -2.95
N LEU A 65 0.73 -24.04 -2.84
CA LEU A 65 1.46 -23.32 -3.89
C LEU A 65 2.80 -24.01 -4.23
N ASN A 66 3.48 -24.57 -3.23
CA ASN A 66 4.77 -25.23 -3.42
C ASN A 66 4.65 -26.68 -3.89
N THR A 67 3.57 -27.38 -3.55
CA THR A 67 3.41 -28.80 -3.84
C THR A 67 2.55 -29.11 -5.05
N ASP A 68 1.50 -28.33 -5.30
CA ASP A 68 0.40 -28.69 -6.20
C ASP A 68 0.25 -27.70 -7.35
N TYR A 69 0.32 -26.38 -7.11
CA TYR A 69 0.16 -25.38 -8.16
C TYR A 69 1.20 -25.57 -9.28
N GLY A 70 0.77 -25.62 -10.54
CA GLY A 70 1.64 -25.83 -11.70
C GLY A 70 2.07 -27.28 -11.92
N THR A 71 1.40 -28.24 -11.30
CA THR A 71 1.67 -29.69 -11.47
C THR A 71 0.63 -30.43 -12.31
N ARG A 72 -0.40 -29.72 -12.84
CA ARG A 72 -1.45 -30.35 -13.64
C ARG A 72 -0.94 -31.08 -14.86
N THR A 73 -1.52 -32.26 -15.08
CA THR A 73 -1.25 -33.12 -16.24
C THR A 73 -1.89 -32.61 -17.53
N ASN A 74 -2.90 -31.74 -17.45
CA ASN A 74 -3.63 -31.15 -18.59
C ASN A 74 -3.32 -29.65 -18.77
N GLY A 75 -2.05 -29.26 -18.65
CA GLY A 75 -1.60 -27.86 -18.77
C GLY A 75 -1.49 -27.31 -20.19
N ASN A 76 -1.78 -28.08 -21.24
CA ASN A 76 -1.40 -27.75 -22.63
C ASN A 76 -2.04 -26.48 -23.22
N PHE A 77 -3.12 -25.99 -22.62
CA PHE A 77 -3.92 -24.89 -23.15
C PHE A 77 -4.31 -23.92 -22.03
N THR A 78 -4.86 -22.78 -22.43
CA THR A 78 -5.35 -21.71 -21.57
C THR A 78 -6.85 -21.58 -21.79
N SER A 79 -7.67 -21.80 -20.76
CA SER A 79 -9.13 -21.75 -20.83
C SER A 79 -9.69 -20.75 -19.82
N TRP A 80 -9.98 -19.53 -20.28
CA TRP A 80 -10.66 -18.54 -19.44
C TRP A 80 -12.11 -18.93 -19.15
N GLU A 81 -12.79 -19.61 -20.10
CA GLU A 81 -14.16 -20.11 -19.92
C GLU A 81 -14.26 -20.98 -18.66
N GLU A 82 -13.45 -22.04 -18.56
CA GLU A 82 -13.43 -22.98 -17.44
C GLU A 82 -13.16 -22.26 -16.11
N ALA A 83 -12.24 -21.30 -16.13
CA ALA A 83 -11.87 -20.55 -14.94
C ALA A 83 -13.02 -19.65 -14.45
N PHE A 84 -13.70 -18.94 -15.36
CA PHE A 84 -14.87 -18.13 -15.00
C PHE A 84 -16.09 -18.98 -14.64
N GLU A 85 -16.25 -20.19 -15.18
CA GLU A 85 -17.28 -21.12 -14.73
C GLU A 85 -17.08 -21.54 -13.26
N LYS A 86 -15.83 -21.63 -12.78
CA LYS A 86 -15.56 -21.87 -11.35
C LYS A 86 -15.97 -20.68 -10.49
N VAL A 87 -15.76 -19.45 -10.97
CA VAL A 87 -16.22 -18.25 -10.27
C VAL A 87 -17.75 -18.20 -10.22
N ASP A 88 -18.41 -18.45 -11.34
CA ASP A 88 -19.88 -18.47 -11.46
C ASP A 88 -20.54 -19.57 -10.60
N ALA A 89 -19.81 -20.65 -10.33
CA ALA A 89 -20.28 -21.75 -9.48
C ALA A 89 -20.14 -21.48 -7.98
N LEU A 90 -19.52 -20.37 -7.56
CA LEU A 90 -19.40 -20.01 -6.15
C LEU A 90 -20.76 -19.67 -5.55
N SER A 91 -20.95 -19.98 -4.27
CA SER A 91 -22.21 -19.70 -3.56
C SER A 91 -22.48 -18.20 -3.37
N VAL A 92 -21.42 -17.40 -3.38
CA VAL A 92 -21.42 -15.95 -3.29
C VAL A 92 -20.45 -15.46 -4.37
N ILE A 93 -20.83 -14.43 -5.11
CA ILE A 93 -19.94 -13.83 -6.11
C ILE A 93 -18.88 -12.98 -5.40
N PRO A 94 -17.59 -13.07 -5.74
CA PRO A 94 -16.56 -12.27 -5.09
C PRO A 94 -16.68 -10.79 -5.44
N ASP A 95 -16.33 -9.90 -4.52
CA ASP A 95 -16.27 -8.45 -4.79
C ASP A 95 -15.28 -8.13 -5.90
N ILE A 96 -14.15 -8.86 -5.94
CA ILE A 96 -13.13 -8.75 -6.98
C ILE A 96 -12.61 -10.12 -7.42
N VAL A 97 -12.47 -10.30 -8.73
CA VAL A 97 -11.77 -11.42 -9.36
C VAL A 97 -10.46 -10.92 -9.95
N ILE A 98 -9.34 -11.34 -9.35
CA ILE A 98 -8.01 -11.09 -9.91
C ILE A 98 -7.62 -12.25 -10.82
N VAL A 99 -7.38 -11.96 -12.10
CA VAL A 99 -6.99 -12.94 -13.12
C VAL A 99 -5.52 -12.76 -13.46
N PHE A 100 -4.71 -13.80 -13.27
CA PHE A 100 -3.34 -13.86 -13.78
C PHE A 100 -3.31 -14.74 -15.01
N THR A 101 -2.66 -14.27 -16.07
CA THR A 101 -2.44 -15.06 -17.29
C THR A 101 -1.26 -14.50 -18.09
N ASP A 102 -0.49 -15.36 -18.74
CA ASP A 102 0.59 -14.98 -19.66
C ASP A 102 0.20 -15.14 -21.14
N GLY A 103 -1.02 -15.62 -21.36
CA GLY A 103 -1.52 -15.98 -22.67
C GLY A 103 -2.96 -15.53 -22.89
N VAL A 104 -3.46 -15.88 -24.08
CA VAL A 104 -4.85 -15.73 -24.46
C VAL A 104 -5.50 -17.11 -24.57
N PRO A 105 -6.84 -17.21 -24.47
CA PRO A 105 -7.53 -18.49 -24.55
C PRO A 105 -7.18 -19.26 -25.82
N THR A 106 -6.86 -20.55 -25.65
CA THR A 106 -6.52 -21.47 -26.75
C THR A 106 -7.46 -22.68 -26.82
N THR A 107 -8.40 -22.81 -25.86
CA THR A 107 -9.40 -23.88 -25.85
C THR A 107 -10.71 -23.46 -25.16
N TYR A 108 -11.77 -24.26 -25.35
CA TYR A 108 -13.08 -24.16 -24.69
C TYR A 108 -13.72 -25.56 -24.57
N GLY A 109 -14.73 -25.71 -23.70
CA GLY A 109 -15.47 -26.96 -23.49
C GLY A 109 -14.59 -28.10 -22.96
N SER A 110 -13.91 -27.89 -21.84
CA SER A 110 -13.06 -28.88 -21.16
C SER A 110 -11.93 -29.48 -22.01
N GLY A 111 -11.32 -28.66 -22.88
CA GLY A 111 -10.22 -29.11 -23.75
C GLY A 111 -10.66 -29.93 -24.97
N SER A 112 -11.97 -30.03 -25.24
CA SER A 112 -12.51 -30.84 -26.34
C SER A 112 -12.42 -30.18 -27.71
N SER A 113 -12.34 -28.85 -27.75
CA SER A 113 -12.18 -28.05 -28.97
C SER A 113 -10.86 -27.28 -28.91
N LEU A 114 -9.95 -27.63 -29.81
CA LEU A 114 -8.56 -27.13 -29.82
C LEU A 114 -8.32 -26.23 -31.02
N CYS A 115 -7.58 -25.14 -30.81
CA CYS A 115 -7.03 -24.31 -31.88
C CYS A 115 -5.52 -24.58 -32.03
N SER A 116 -4.98 -24.38 -33.23
CA SER A 116 -3.52 -24.41 -33.42
C SER A 116 -2.89 -23.29 -32.60
N THR A 117 -1.87 -23.65 -31.82
CA THR A 117 -1.13 -22.78 -30.89
C THR A 117 -0.83 -21.38 -31.45
N GLY A 118 -1.29 -20.32 -30.78
CA GLY A 118 -0.76 -18.96 -30.97
C GLY A 118 -1.73 -17.85 -31.42
N SER A 119 -3.03 -18.10 -31.57
CA SER A 119 -4.02 -17.00 -31.70
C SER A 119 -5.39 -17.43 -31.17
N PRO A 120 -6.13 -16.52 -30.49
CA PRO A 120 -7.49 -16.81 -30.07
C PRO A 120 -8.39 -16.77 -31.31
N ASP A 121 -9.03 -17.88 -31.66
CA ASP A 121 -10.20 -17.86 -32.55
C ASP A 121 -11.41 -17.27 -31.79
N ASP A 122 -12.45 -16.83 -32.51
CA ASP A 122 -13.65 -16.21 -31.92
C ASP A 122 -14.25 -17.07 -30.80
N GLY A 123 -14.22 -18.41 -30.89
CA GLY A 123 -14.83 -19.33 -29.91
C GLY A 123 -14.24 -19.27 -28.49
N PRO A 124 -12.96 -19.68 -28.27
CA PRO A 124 -12.31 -19.63 -26.97
C PRO A 124 -12.40 -18.27 -26.27
N MET A 125 -12.25 -17.19 -27.05
CA MET A 125 -12.36 -15.83 -26.55
C MET A 125 -13.80 -15.50 -26.14
N VAL A 126 -14.79 -15.73 -27.02
CA VAL A 126 -16.19 -15.37 -26.78
C VAL A 126 -16.78 -16.09 -25.57
N ASN A 127 -16.48 -17.37 -25.36
CA ASN A 127 -17.02 -18.09 -24.20
C ASN A 127 -16.47 -17.55 -22.88
N GLY A 128 -15.15 -17.31 -22.82
CA GLY A 128 -14.53 -16.64 -21.67
C GLY A 128 -15.15 -15.27 -21.40
N MET A 129 -15.42 -14.49 -22.45
CA MET A 129 -16.09 -13.19 -22.36
C MET A 129 -17.51 -13.27 -21.83
N ILE A 130 -18.30 -14.25 -22.28
CA ILE A 130 -19.69 -14.43 -21.82
C ILE A 130 -19.70 -14.67 -20.31
N ASN A 131 -18.87 -15.59 -19.82
CA ASN A 131 -18.81 -15.93 -18.41
C ASN A 131 -18.24 -14.77 -17.57
N ALA A 132 -17.20 -14.08 -18.05
CA ALA A 132 -16.67 -12.89 -17.39
C ALA A 132 -17.72 -11.76 -17.29
N ASN A 133 -18.50 -11.52 -18.35
CA ASN A 133 -19.56 -10.53 -18.32
C ASN A 133 -20.71 -10.92 -17.38
N LYS A 134 -21.02 -12.22 -17.26
CA LYS A 134 -21.99 -12.71 -16.27
C LYS A 134 -21.53 -12.39 -14.85
N VAL A 135 -20.30 -12.77 -14.50
CA VAL A 135 -19.67 -12.48 -13.20
C VAL A 135 -19.70 -10.97 -12.88
N LYS A 136 -19.39 -10.11 -13.86
CA LYS A 136 -19.48 -8.65 -13.69
C LYS A 136 -20.91 -8.15 -13.52
N CYS A 137 -21.88 -8.71 -14.24
CA CYS A 137 -23.29 -8.37 -14.09
C CYS A 137 -23.87 -8.77 -12.73
N GLU A 138 -23.28 -9.77 -12.08
CA GLU A 138 -23.65 -10.19 -10.71
C GLU A 138 -23.02 -9.30 -9.63
N GLY A 139 -22.18 -8.33 -10.00
CA GLY A 139 -21.65 -7.29 -9.12
C GLY A 139 -20.15 -7.39 -8.86
N SER A 140 -19.47 -8.41 -9.41
CA SER A 140 -18.04 -8.56 -9.24
C SER A 140 -17.23 -7.59 -10.09
N HIS A 141 -16.16 -7.05 -9.55
CA HIS A 141 -15.14 -6.37 -10.33
C HIS A 141 -14.12 -7.38 -10.86
N VAL A 142 -13.83 -7.39 -12.17
CA VAL A 142 -12.81 -8.29 -12.74
C VAL A 142 -11.58 -7.46 -13.06
N PHE A 143 -10.45 -7.79 -12.44
CA PHE A 143 -9.16 -7.17 -12.69
C PHE A 143 -8.20 -8.18 -13.32
N THR A 144 -7.68 -7.92 -14.52
CA THR A 144 -6.78 -8.84 -15.23
C THR A 144 -5.34 -8.35 -15.26
N ILE A 145 -4.44 -9.17 -14.73
CA ILE A 145 -3.00 -8.99 -14.78
C ILE A 145 -2.47 -9.89 -15.88
N PHE A 146 -2.14 -9.29 -17.03
CA PHE A 146 -1.41 -9.96 -18.09
C PHE A 146 0.08 -9.83 -17.85
N ILE A 147 0.85 -10.90 -18.04
CA ILE A 147 2.29 -10.88 -17.76
C ILE A 147 3.14 -11.59 -18.83
N GLY A 148 4.31 -11.04 -19.16
CA GLY A 148 5.31 -11.68 -20.03
C GLY A 148 5.40 -11.13 -21.46
N ASP A 149 4.27 -10.92 -22.14
CA ASP A 149 4.24 -10.38 -23.51
C ASP A 149 3.61 -8.97 -23.59
N ASN A 150 4.46 -7.94 -23.63
CA ASN A 150 4.00 -6.56 -23.77
C ASN A 150 3.37 -6.22 -25.14
N THR A 151 3.34 -7.17 -26.08
CA THR A 151 2.78 -6.99 -27.42
C THR A 151 1.37 -7.53 -27.58
N ILE A 152 0.77 -8.09 -26.52
CA ILE A 152 -0.62 -8.54 -26.54
C ILE A 152 -1.55 -7.40 -26.99
N ASN A 153 -2.55 -7.74 -27.81
CA ASN A 153 -3.65 -6.82 -28.10
C ASN A 153 -4.48 -6.59 -26.83
N PRO A 154 -4.48 -5.38 -26.24
CA PRO A 154 -5.17 -5.16 -24.97
C PRO A 154 -6.69 -5.34 -25.07
N GLN A 155 -7.26 -5.38 -26.28
CA GLN A 155 -8.68 -5.66 -26.47
C GLN A 155 -9.10 -7.01 -25.86
N TYR A 156 -8.22 -8.01 -25.85
CA TYR A 156 -8.52 -9.31 -25.24
C TYR A 156 -8.75 -9.19 -23.74
N LEU A 157 -7.94 -8.38 -23.05
CA LEU A 157 -8.11 -8.12 -21.62
C LEU A 157 -9.37 -7.28 -21.39
N ARG A 158 -9.56 -6.22 -22.19
CA ARG A 158 -10.76 -5.36 -22.09
C ARG A 158 -12.07 -6.12 -22.23
N ASN A 159 -12.06 -7.17 -23.05
CA ASN A 159 -13.23 -7.99 -23.29
C ASN A 159 -13.67 -8.79 -22.05
N ILE A 160 -12.76 -9.15 -21.14
CA ILE A 160 -13.08 -9.90 -19.92
C ILE A 160 -13.17 -9.01 -18.68
N SER A 161 -12.33 -7.98 -18.55
CA SER A 161 -12.31 -7.12 -17.37
C SER A 161 -13.05 -5.80 -17.59
N GLY A 162 -12.59 -4.99 -18.53
CA GLY A 162 -13.14 -3.66 -18.82
C GLY A 162 -12.13 -2.74 -19.46
N ASN A 163 -12.49 -1.49 -19.73
CA ASN A 163 -11.72 -0.61 -20.61
C ASN A 163 -10.60 0.19 -19.91
N THR A 164 -10.57 0.24 -18.58
CA THR A 164 -9.68 1.11 -17.83
C THR A 164 -8.35 0.40 -17.56
N ALA A 165 -7.27 0.86 -18.17
CA ALA A 165 -5.93 0.37 -17.84
C ALA A 165 -5.48 0.90 -16.48
N TYR A 166 -4.81 0.07 -15.69
CA TYR A 166 -4.16 0.47 -14.46
C TYR A 166 -2.97 1.40 -14.75
N ASP A 167 -2.91 2.51 -14.02
CA ASP A 167 -1.79 3.44 -13.96
C ASP A 167 -1.69 3.95 -12.51
N PRO A 168 -0.59 3.62 -11.79
CA PRO A 168 -0.43 3.95 -10.38
C PRO A 168 -0.45 5.46 -10.09
N ASN A 169 -0.30 6.32 -11.10
CA ASN A 169 -0.33 7.77 -10.92
C ASN A 169 -1.74 8.37 -11.05
N SER A 170 -2.71 7.63 -11.59
CA SER A 170 -4.03 8.16 -11.93
C SER A 170 -5.19 7.31 -11.43
N ASN A 171 -4.99 6.03 -11.15
CA ASN A 171 -6.02 5.12 -10.67
C ASN A 171 -5.43 4.01 -9.78
N ASN A 172 -6.28 3.11 -9.30
CA ASN A 172 -5.93 1.98 -8.44
C ASN A 172 -6.67 0.71 -8.87
N ILE A 173 -6.40 -0.43 -8.23
CA ILE A 173 -7.04 -1.71 -8.58
C ILE A 173 -8.57 -1.72 -8.41
N THR A 174 -9.15 -0.84 -7.59
CA THR A 174 -10.62 -0.80 -7.36
C THR A 174 -11.39 -0.05 -8.45
N ASN A 175 -10.69 0.69 -9.32
CA ASN A 175 -11.29 1.49 -10.39
C ASN A 175 -10.57 1.38 -11.74
N SER A 176 -9.72 0.37 -11.89
CA SER A 176 -9.10 -0.04 -13.15
C SER A 176 -9.43 -1.49 -13.43
N ASP A 177 -9.31 -1.95 -14.67
CA ASP A 177 -9.79 -3.26 -15.11
C ASP A 177 -8.66 -4.19 -15.53
N TYR A 178 -7.53 -3.67 -16.00
CA TYR A 178 -6.42 -4.52 -16.42
C TYR A 178 -5.06 -3.84 -16.32
N THR A 179 -4.03 -4.64 -16.25
CA THR A 179 -2.64 -4.21 -16.42
C THR A 179 -1.86 -5.19 -17.29
N ILE A 180 -0.88 -4.69 -18.02
CA ILE A 180 0.06 -5.49 -18.82
C ILE A 180 1.44 -5.30 -18.21
N GLN A 181 2.04 -6.38 -17.72
CA GLN A 181 3.33 -6.38 -17.05
C GLN A 181 4.38 -7.13 -17.88
N GLY A 182 5.54 -6.53 -18.09
CA GLY A 182 6.58 -7.13 -18.94
C GLY A 182 7.48 -8.14 -18.25
N GLN A 183 7.44 -8.24 -16.91
CA GLN A 183 8.43 -8.99 -16.14
C GLN A 183 7.80 -9.70 -14.95
N PHE A 184 7.91 -11.03 -14.93
CA PHE A 184 7.48 -11.88 -13.81
C PHE A 184 8.14 -11.51 -12.49
N SER A 185 9.41 -11.12 -12.51
CA SER A 185 10.17 -10.72 -11.32
C SER A 185 9.62 -9.49 -10.59
N LEU A 186 8.72 -8.74 -11.20
CA LEU A 186 8.07 -7.57 -10.57
C LEU A 186 6.66 -7.89 -10.06
N LEU A 187 6.13 -9.09 -10.34
CA LEU A 187 4.75 -9.46 -9.99
C LEU A 187 4.49 -9.36 -8.49
N ALA A 188 5.47 -9.79 -7.69
CA ALA A 188 5.47 -9.66 -6.24
C ALA A 188 5.26 -8.21 -5.77
N ASN A 189 5.97 -7.25 -6.38
CA ASN A 189 5.87 -5.83 -6.02
C ASN A 189 4.49 -5.27 -6.40
N TYR A 190 3.97 -5.64 -7.56
CA TYR A 190 2.63 -5.22 -7.98
C TYR A 190 1.56 -5.76 -7.04
N LEU A 191 1.63 -7.03 -6.67
CA LEU A 191 0.61 -7.61 -5.78
C LEU A 191 0.68 -7.11 -4.36
N SER A 192 1.88 -6.83 -3.84
CA SER A 192 2.03 -6.12 -2.57
C SER A 192 1.32 -4.77 -2.62
N SER A 193 1.54 -3.99 -3.70
CA SER A 193 0.86 -2.70 -3.89
C SER A 193 -0.65 -2.84 -4.04
N PHE A 194 -1.13 -3.85 -4.77
CA PHE A 194 -2.57 -4.08 -4.95
C PHE A 194 -3.27 -4.51 -3.66
N ALA A 195 -2.64 -5.35 -2.84
CA ALA A 195 -3.17 -5.70 -1.52
C ALA A 195 -3.41 -4.44 -0.67
N ASN A 196 -2.42 -3.54 -0.61
CA ASN A 196 -2.52 -2.27 0.12
C ASN A 196 -3.60 -1.33 -0.44
N GLN A 197 -3.90 -1.39 -1.74
CA GLN A 197 -4.98 -0.62 -2.37
C GLN A 197 -6.37 -1.22 -2.11
N LEU A 198 -6.49 -2.55 -1.98
CA LEU A 198 -7.75 -3.24 -1.67
C LEU A 198 -8.10 -3.10 -0.20
N CYS A 199 -7.10 -3.21 0.66
CA CYS A 199 -7.22 -3.01 2.09
C CYS A 199 -6.02 -2.21 2.55
N THR A 200 -6.20 -0.90 2.80
CA THR A 200 -5.18 -0.11 3.47
C THR A 200 -5.10 -0.61 4.89
N TYR A 201 -4.09 -1.43 5.16
CA TYR A 201 -3.89 -2.07 6.45
C TYR A 201 -2.62 -1.56 7.14
N ASP A 202 -1.69 -1.00 6.37
CA ASP A 202 -0.46 -0.41 6.88
C ASP A 202 -0.74 0.92 7.59
N SER A 203 -0.24 1.02 8.82
CA SER A 203 -0.25 2.24 9.61
C SER A 203 0.78 3.24 9.08
N THR A 204 0.46 4.54 9.11
CA THR A 204 1.39 5.62 8.74
C THR A 204 1.78 6.40 9.98
N ALA A 205 3.04 6.82 10.09
CA ALA A 205 3.47 7.77 11.10
C ALA A 205 3.75 9.14 10.45
N ASP A 206 3.55 10.19 11.24
CA ASP A 206 4.03 11.53 10.96
C ASP A 206 4.64 12.07 12.26
N SER A 207 5.59 12.99 12.12
CA SER A 207 6.26 13.56 13.27
C SER A 207 6.57 15.03 13.11
N ASP A 208 6.38 15.76 14.20
CA ASP A 208 6.79 17.15 14.29
C ASP A 208 8.23 17.25 14.78
N ALA A 209 9.02 18.12 14.13
CA ALA A 209 10.40 18.39 14.53
C ALA A 209 10.46 18.86 16.00
N SER A 210 11.40 18.32 16.76
CA SER A 210 11.63 18.72 18.14
C SER A 210 12.67 19.84 18.20
N CYS A 211 12.48 20.86 19.03
CA CYS A 211 13.48 21.92 19.18
C CYS A 211 14.81 21.35 19.73
N ASP A 212 15.95 21.95 19.35
CA ASP A 212 17.28 21.56 19.83
C ASP A 212 17.30 21.29 21.35
N ASN A 213 17.68 20.07 21.74
CA ASN A 213 17.75 19.62 23.14
C ASN A 213 16.44 19.75 23.96
N SER A 214 15.29 19.83 23.28
CA SER A 214 13.95 19.78 23.87
C SER A 214 13.39 18.36 23.80
N ASN A 215 12.34 18.10 24.60
CA ASN A 215 11.53 16.88 24.55
C ASN A 215 10.09 17.30 24.21
N ASP A 216 9.91 17.97 23.08
CA ASP A 216 8.64 18.56 22.63
C ASP A 216 8.13 17.99 21.32
N GLY A 217 8.87 17.06 20.70
CA GLY A 217 8.44 16.35 19.51
C GLY A 217 7.17 15.55 19.76
N GLU A 218 6.39 15.40 18.70
CA GLU A 218 5.18 14.60 18.67
C GLU A 218 5.28 13.62 17.50
N LEU A 219 4.81 12.39 17.73
CA LEU A 219 4.67 11.37 16.70
C LEU A 219 3.22 10.90 16.69
N THR A 220 2.55 11.01 15.55
CA THR A 220 1.19 10.52 15.37
C THR A 220 1.16 9.36 14.40
N VAL A 221 0.75 8.19 14.89
CA VAL A 221 0.48 7.00 14.07
C VAL A 221 -1.00 6.94 13.72
N THR A 222 -1.30 6.82 12.43
CA THR A 222 -2.64 6.60 11.91
C THR A 222 -2.84 5.12 11.65
N ILE A 223 -3.80 4.52 12.36
CA ILE A 223 -4.20 3.12 12.24
C ILE A 223 -5.44 3.02 11.35
N PRO A 224 -5.46 2.16 10.34
CA PRO A 224 -6.62 2.01 9.47
C PRO A 224 -7.92 1.64 10.17
N GLY A 225 -9.04 2.21 9.69
CA GLY A 225 -10.37 2.07 10.30
C GLY A 225 -10.86 0.64 10.52
N PRO A 226 -10.73 -0.29 9.55
CA PRO A 226 -11.14 -1.69 9.72
C PRO A 226 -10.41 -2.43 10.85
N ILE A 227 -9.24 -1.95 11.24
CA ILE A 227 -8.39 -2.48 12.32
C ILE A 227 -8.75 -1.84 13.64
N ALA A 228 -8.78 -0.50 13.64
CA ALA A 228 -8.95 0.30 14.85
C ALA A 228 -10.19 -0.14 15.65
N VAL A 229 -11.27 -0.55 14.97
CA VAL A 229 -12.52 -1.01 15.61
C VAL A 229 -12.41 -2.29 16.44
N GLN A 230 -11.34 -3.06 16.31
CA GLN A 230 -11.11 -4.31 17.06
C GLN A 230 -10.16 -4.13 18.26
N GLY A 231 -9.49 -2.98 18.32
CA GLY A 231 -8.41 -2.69 19.27
C GLY A 231 -7.07 -3.31 18.86
N TYR A 232 -5.98 -2.71 19.36
CA TYR A 232 -4.61 -3.11 19.04
C TYR A 232 -3.65 -2.84 20.20
N ASP A 233 -2.62 -3.67 20.31
CA ASP A 233 -1.49 -3.45 21.20
C ASP A 233 -0.44 -2.60 20.46
N TYR A 234 0.27 -1.75 21.20
CA TYR A 234 1.36 -0.96 20.65
C TYR A 234 2.56 -0.92 21.57
N GLU A 235 3.72 -0.77 20.97
CA GLU A 235 5.00 -0.51 21.63
C GLU A 235 5.75 0.55 20.83
N ILE A 236 6.37 1.51 21.51
CA ILE A 236 7.28 2.49 20.91
C ILE A 236 8.60 2.47 21.68
N SER A 237 9.70 2.47 20.94
CA SER A 237 11.04 2.59 21.48
C SER A 237 11.81 3.68 20.75
N GLY A 238 12.72 4.37 21.45
CA GLY A 238 13.44 5.51 20.90
C GLY A 238 14.73 5.89 21.64
N PRO A 239 15.26 7.09 21.35
CA PRO A 239 16.49 7.59 21.94
C PRO A 239 16.46 7.63 23.47
N GLY A 240 17.63 7.57 24.10
CA GLY A 240 17.75 7.64 25.57
C GLY A 240 17.12 6.47 26.33
N GLY A 241 16.74 5.39 25.65
CA GLY A 241 16.00 4.27 26.24
C GLY A 241 14.51 4.58 26.45
N TYR A 242 13.97 5.55 25.71
CA TYR A 242 12.53 5.81 25.69
C TYR A 242 11.78 4.53 25.31
N PHE A 243 10.75 4.21 26.10
CA PHE A 243 9.91 3.04 25.90
C PHE A 243 8.50 3.31 26.43
N GLN A 244 7.49 2.99 25.63
CA GLN A 244 6.09 2.98 26.07
C GLN A 244 5.36 1.83 25.38
N SER A 245 4.43 1.18 26.08
CA SER A 245 3.50 0.22 25.48
C SER A 245 2.11 0.36 26.08
N GLY A 246 1.10 -0.18 25.39
CA GLY A 246 -0.29 -0.15 25.83
C GLY A 246 -1.24 -0.83 24.86
N PHE A 247 -2.52 -0.76 25.20
CA PHE A 247 -3.63 -1.23 24.37
C PHE A 247 -4.56 -0.05 24.03
N ASN A 248 -5.04 0.01 22.79
CA ASN A 248 -6.00 1.01 22.35
C ASN A 248 -7.23 0.31 21.78
N GLU A 249 -8.44 0.61 22.30
CA GLU A 249 -9.62 -0.20 21.98
C GLU A 249 -10.31 0.19 20.67
N THR A 250 -10.25 1.46 20.23
CA THR A 250 -11.07 1.94 19.09
C THR A 250 -10.54 3.16 18.32
N SER A 251 -9.29 3.61 18.54
CA SER A 251 -8.79 4.83 17.89
C SER A 251 -8.08 4.56 16.56
N THR A 252 -8.37 5.34 15.53
CA THR A 252 -7.58 5.35 14.28
C THR A 252 -6.33 6.23 14.38
N SER A 253 -6.09 6.87 15.53
CA SER A 253 -4.96 7.76 15.74
C SER A 253 -4.34 7.52 17.12
N LEU A 254 -3.03 7.36 17.14
CA LEU A 254 -2.20 7.13 18.32
C LEU A 254 -1.10 8.19 18.35
N THR A 255 -1.15 9.08 19.33
CA THR A 255 -0.19 10.18 19.45
C THR A 255 0.74 9.97 20.64
N PHE A 256 2.04 10.09 20.38
CA PHE A 256 3.11 10.06 21.35
C PHE A 256 3.72 11.45 21.47
N SER A 257 3.56 12.07 22.63
CA SER A 257 4.04 13.43 22.91
C SER A 257 5.28 13.43 23.81
N ASN A 258 5.97 14.57 23.86
CA ASN A 258 7.17 14.81 24.66
C ASN A 258 8.36 13.93 24.27
N LEU A 259 8.56 13.78 22.98
CA LEU A 259 9.64 12.99 22.39
C LEU A 259 10.83 13.90 22.06
N SER A 260 12.04 13.37 22.23
CA SER A 260 13.27 14.04 21.79
C SER A 260 13.53 13.77 20.31
N ALA A 261 14.31 14.61 19.65
CA ALA A 261 14.82 14.31 18.31
C ALA A 261 15.53 12.94 18.24
N GLY A 262 15.31 12.22 17.13
CA GLY A 262 15.94 10.94 16.84
C GLY A 262 14.99 9.89 16.27
N ASN A 263 15.51 8.66 16.13
CA ASN A 263 14.82 7.57 15.45
C ASN A 263 13.95 6.77 16.42
N TYR A 264 12.69 6.59 16.05
CA TYR A 264 11.70 5.80 16.78
C TYR A 264 11.34 4.54 16.00
N THR A 265 11.12 3.45 16.73
CA THR A 265 10.53 2.22 16.21
C THR A 265 9.22 1.99 16.94
N ILE A 266 8.12 1.98 16.19
CA ILE A 266 6.78 1.68 16.68
C ILE A 266 6.40 0.29 16.20
N GLN A 267 5.97 -0.57 17.11
CA GLN A 267 5.32 -1.83 16.80
C GLN A 267 3.84 -1.70 17.12
N VAL A 268 3.00 -2.13 16.18
CA VAL A 268 1.56 -2.22 16.34
C VAL A 268 1.18 -3.67 16.13
N GLU A 269 0.64 -4.32 17.15
CA GLU A 269 0.15 -5.70 17.07
C GLU A 269 -1.38 -5.69 17.02
N ILE A 270 -1.91 -6.34 15.99
CA ILE A 270 -3.32 -6.39 15.68
C ILE A 270 -3.75 -7.84 15.76
N THR A 271 -4.79 -8.08 16.53
CA THR A 271 -5.42 -9.39 16.66
C THR A 271 -6.83 -9.32 16.06
N SER A 272 -7.19 -10.28 15.20
CA SER A 272 -8.55 -10.38 14.66
C SER A 272 -9.58 -10.54 15.81
N ALA A 273 -10.82 -10.11 15.60
CA ALA A 273 -11.86 -10.12 16.64
C ALA A 273 -12.13 -11.51 17.25
N ASP A 274 -11.86 -12.57 16.49
CA ASP A 274 -11.99 -13.97 16.94
C ASP A 274 -10.72 -14.54 17.58
N GLY A 275 -9.61 -13.78 17.59
CA GLY A 275 -8.31 -14.18 18.13
C GLY A 275 -7.53 -15.17 17.26
N SER A 276 -8.00 -15.47 16.04
CA SER A 276 -7.39 -16.50 15.18
C SER A 276 -6.19 -16.00 14.37
N CYS A 277 -6.02 -14.69 14.26
CA CYS A 277 -5.01 -14.05 13.42
C CYS A 277 -4.29 -12.94 14.19
N VAL A 278 -2.97 -12.90 14.08
CA VAL A 278 -2.13 -11.85 14.65
C VAL A 278 -1.20 -11.30 13.58
N ARG A 279 -1.17 -9.97 13.48
CA ARG A 279 -0.29 -9.23 12.58
C ARG A 279 0.44 -8.14 13.35
N THR A 280 1.75 -8.10 13.19
CA THR A 280 2.61 -7.06 13.77
C THR A 280 3.12 -6.17 12.67
N GLU A 281 2.88 -4.87 12.78
CA GLU A 281 3.46 -3.84 11.94
C GLU A 281 4.64 -3.21 12.65
N THR A 282 5.69 -2.90 11.90
CA THR A 282 6.84 -2.14 12.43
C THR A 282 7.01 -0.90 11.59
N ILE A 283 6.89 0.25 12.25
CA ILE A 283 6.97 1.58 11.67
C ILE A 283 8.26 2.21 12.17
N PHE A 284 9.01 2.82 11.26
CA PHE A 284 10.20 3.59 11.59
C PHE A 284 9.90 5.04 11.27
N GLU A 285 10.09 5.90 12.25
CA GLU A 285 9.89 7.34 12.07
C GLU A 285 11.06 8.10 12.69
N THR A 286 11.38 9.25 12.14
CA THR A 286 12.47 10.09 12.63
C THR A 286 11.94 11.46 13.01
N ILE A 287 12.05 11.79 14.29
CA ILE A 287 11.84 13.16 14.75
C ILE A 287 13.10 13.94 14.42
N GLU A 288 13.01 14.85 13.45
CA GLU A 288 14.12 15.73 13.10
C GLU A 288 14.39 16.75 14.21
N GLU A 289 15.66 17.10 14.38
CA GLU A 289 16.04 18.23 15.24
C GLU A 289 15.70 19.52 14.50
N GLY A 290 14.94 20.40 15.16
CA GLY A 290 14.52 21.67 14.59
C GLY A 290 15.72 22.57 14.30
N GLU A 291 15.73 23.22 13.15
CA GLU A 291 16.85 24.09 12.79
C GLU A 291 16.96 25.27 13.77
N ASN A 292 18.18 25.54 14.23
CA ASN A 292 18.45 26.73 15.04
C ASN A 292 18.20 28.00 14.21
N PRO A 293 17.49 29.01 14.77
CA PRO A 293 17.25 30.25 14.04
C PRO A 293 18.57 30.98 13.75
N SER A 294 18.77 31.33 12.48
CA SER A 294 19.88 32.16 12.02
C SER A 294 19.42 33.60 11.90
N CYS A 295 20.17 34.53 12.50
CA CYS A 295 19.81 35.94 12.54
C CYS A 295 20.76 36.80 11.73
N SER A 296 20.21 37.73 10.94
CA SER A 296 20.96 38.77 10.24
C SER A 296 20.28 40.13 10.41
N ILE A 297 21.08 41.21 10.36
CA ILE A 297 20.56 42.58 10.47
C ILE A 297 20.69 43.28 9.13
N SER A 298 19.59 43.89 8.66
CA SER A 298 19.52 44.71 7.45
C SER A 298 18.81 46.04 7.71
N ASN A 299 18.67 46.87 6.67
CA ASN A 299 17.84 48.10 6.68
C ASN A 299 18.06 49.00 7.91
N LYS A 300 19.34 49.28 8.20
CA LYS A 300 19.77 50.12 9.32
C LYS A 300 19.58 51.59 9.00
N THR A 301 19.05 52.34 9.97
CA THR A 301 19.04 53.81 9.97
C THR A 301 19.72 54.27 11.25
N ASP A 302 20.79 55.03 11.11
CA ASP A 302 21.50 55.60 12.26
C ASP A 302 20.67 56.72 12.90
N PRO A 303 20.72 56.88 14.24
CA PRO A 303 20.07 58.00 14.91
C PRO A 303 20.68 59.34 14.47
N SER A 304 19.86 60.39 14.44
CA SER A 304 20.24 61.69 13.85
C SER A 304 21.21 62.49 14.73
N CYS A 305 21.28 62.21 16.04
CA CYS A 305 22.12 62.85 17.06
C CYS A 305 22.36 61.90 18.25
N ASP A 306 23.41 62.16 19.05
CA ASP A 306 23.86 61.29 20.16
C ASP A 306 22.81 61.07 21.27
N ASP A 307 21.85 61.99 21.44
CA ASP A 307 20.81 61.93 22.49
C ASP A 307 19.41 61.53 21.95
N GLU A 308 19.31 61.10 20.68
CA GLU A 308 18.02 60.76 20.06
C GLU A 308 17.82 59.24 19.87
N PHE A 309 16.63 58.76 20.25
CA PHE A 309 16.15 57.41 19.98
C PHE A 309 15.50 57.33 18.59
N SER A 310 16.18 57.80 17.54
CA SER A 310 15.61 57.83 16.17
C SER A 310 16.13 56.71 15.27
N GLY A 311 17.03 55.85 15.77
CA GLY A 311 17.61 54.77 14.98
C GLY A 311 16.65 53.59 14.77
N SER A 312 16.92 52.80 13.74
CA SER A 312 16.19 51.56 13.45
C SER A 312 17.09 50.49 12.87
N ALA A 313 16.76 49.22 13.12
CA ALA A 313 17.41 48.07 12.50
C ALA A 313 16.37 46.97 12.23
N GLN A 314 16.43 46.33 11.07
CA GLN A 314 15.58 45.19 10.76
C GLN A 314 16.32 43.89 11.07
N VAL A 315 15.74 43.06 11.92
CA VAL A 315 16.17 41.69 12.18
C VAL A 315 15.48 40.77 11.19
N ASN A 316 16.27 40.01 10.43
CA ASN A 316 15.79 38.95 9.56
C ASN A 316 16.26 37.65 10.18
N ILE A 317 15.31 36.86 10.65
CA ILE A 317 15.52 35.51 11.15
C ILE A 317 15.14 34.55 10.03
N SER A 318 16.04 33.65 9.67
CA SER A 318 15.77 32.46 8.87
C SER A 318 15.84 31.24 9.78
N ASP A 319 15.21 30.16 9.34
CA ASP A 319 15.25 28.85 10.02
C ASP A 319 14.57 28.90 11.41
N GLY A 320 14.39 27.73 12.02
CA GLY A 320 13.57 27.57 13.24
C GLY A 320 12.08 27.90 13.04
N ASN A 321 11.30 27.71 14.10
CA ASN A 321 9.85 27.87 14.04
C ASN A 321 9.40 29.20 14.66
N PRO A 322 8.80 30.13 13.89
CA PRO A 322 8.22 31.35 14.45
C PRO A 322 6.99 31.04 15.33
N PRO A 323 6.66 31.90 16.31
CA PRO A 323 7.26 33.21 16.58
C PRO A 323 8.55 33.14 17.40
N TYR A 324 9.48 34.08 17.17
CA TYR A 324 10.79 34.13 17.81
C TYR A 324 10.81 35.09 19.00
N ASP A 325 11.57 34.73 20.04
CA ASP A 325 11.87 35.63 21.15
C ASP A 325 13.12 36.47 20.81
N ILE A 326 12.90 37.76 20.55
CA ILE A 326 13.95 38.70 20.14
C ILE A 326 14.31 39.62 21.31
N ASP A 327 15.53 39.49 21.83
CA ASP A 327 16.15 40.49 22.72
C ASP A 327 17.28 41.22 21.98
N TRP A 328 17.14 42.54 21.85
CA TRP A 328 18.14 43.41 21.22
C TRP A 328 18.96 44.21 22.24
N GLY A 329 19.13 43.67 23.45
CA GLY A 329 19.94 44.25 24.51
C GLY A 329 19.14 45.06 25.52
N THR A 330 17.81 44.88 25.57
CA THR A 330 16.94 45.54 26.57
C THR A 330 16.79 44.72 27.85
N GLY A 331 17.28 43.48 27.86
CA GLY A 331 17.15 42.54 28.98
C GLY A 331 15.74 41.94 29.09
N SER A 332 14.95 42.05 28.03
CA SER A 332 13.64 41.41 27.90
C SER A 332 13.42 41.07 26.43
N ALA A 333 13.16 39.80 26.15
CA ALA A 333 12.78 39.36 24.83
C ALA A 333 11.31 39.70 24.55
N ILE A 334 11.00 39.95 23.28
CA ILE A 334 9.62 40.04 22.79
C ILE A 334 9.36 38.96 21.77
N ASN A 335 8.13 38.44 21.75
CA ASN A 335 7.72 37.40 20.82
C ASN A 335 7.24 38.03 19.50
N GLN A 336 7.95 37.77 18.39
CA GLN A 336 7.71 38.41 17.08
C GLN A 336 7.99 37.47 15.90
N ASN A 337 7.38 37.77 14.75
CA ASN A 337 7.68 37.11 13.47
C ASN A 337 8.81 37.82 12.70
N SER A 338 9.51 37.09 11.84
CA SER A 338 10.52 37.63 10.92
C SER A 338 9.89 38.11 9.60
N PRO A 339 10.39 39.21 8.98
CA PRO A 339 11.37 40.13 9.54
C PRO A 339 10.73 41.08 10.56
N TYR A 340 11.49 41.46 11.59
CA TYR A 340 11.05 42.38 12.63
C TYR A 340 11.84 43.70 12.58
N LEU A 341 11.14 44.84 12.52
CA LEU A 341 11.78 46.16 12.55
C LEU A 341 11.83 46.69 13.97
N ILE A 342 13.04 46.83 14.51
CA ILE A 342 13.28 47.50 15.78
C ILE A 342 13.44 48.99 15.50
N THR A 343 12.64 49.82 16.16
CA THR A 343 12.69 51.29 16.10
C THR A 343 12.98 51.87 17.48
N GLY A 344 13.48 53.09 17.55
CA GLY A 344 13.74 53.73 18.84
C GLY A 344 15.13 53.45 19.39
N LEU A 345 16.10 53.10 18.53
CA LEU A 345 17.46 52.82 18.93
C LEU A 345 18.25 54.12 19.15
N ALA A 346 19.02 54.19 20.24
CA ALA A 346 19.96 55.28 20.52
C ALA A 346 21.30 55.06 19.82
N ALA A 347 22.15 56.09 19.79
CA ALA A 347 23.53 55.98 19.32
C ALA A 347 24.36 55.17 20.33
N GLY A 348 25.06 54.12 19.89
CA GLY A 348 25.90 53.26 20.73
C GLY A 348 26.01 51.84 20.23
#